data_AF-A0A7Y4XI93-F1
#
_entry.id   AF-A0A7Y4XI93-F1
#
_cell.length_a   1.000
_cell.length_b   1.000
_cell.length_c   1.000
_cell.angle_alpha   90.00
_cell.angle_beta   90.00
_cell.angle_gamma   90.00
#
_symmetry.space_group_name_H-M   'P 1'
#
loop_
_entity.id
_entity.type
_entity.pdbx_description
1 polymer ?
#
loop_
_entity_poly.entity_id
_entity_poly.type
_entity_poly.pdbx_seq_one_letter_code
_entity_poly.pdbx_strand_id
1 'polypeptide(L)'
;MATDLTPTPIGNDIQVNTTTANDQLYSSVTALADGGFVVTWTSLGQDGSGWGIYGQRYTAAGAASGPEFQVNTATASDQLYSSVTALADGGFVVTWTSFDGSGWGIYGQRYTAAGAASGTEFRVNTATANDQSYSSVTALADGGFVVISPHRVVQLQC
;
A
#
# COMPACT_ATOMS: atom_id res chain seq x y z
N MET A 1 -29.68 -28.88 -7.95
CA MET A 1 -29.41 -28.32 -6.62
C MET A 1 -28.35 -27.24 -6.82
N ALA A 2 -28.67 -25.97 -6.53
CA ALA A 2 -27.69 -24.89 -6.58
C ALA A 2 -26.98 -24.84 -5.22
N THR A 3 -25.65 -24.88 -5.22
CA THR A 3 -24.85 -24.65 -4.01
C THR A 3 -25.09 -23.22 -3.55
N ASP A 4 -25.44 -23.05 -2.28
CA ASP A 4 -25.52 -21.75 -1.63
C ASP A 4 -24.14 -21.09 -1.65
N LEU A 5 -24.04 -19.92 -2.30
CA LEU A 5 -22.81 -19.12 -2.43
C LEU A 5 -22.84 -17.91 -1.49
N THR A 6 -23.68 -17.92 -0.45
CA THR A 6 -23.68 -16.84 0.55
C THR A 6 -22.31 -16.76 1.22
N PRO A 7 -21.59 -15.63 1.09
CA PRO A 7 -20.32 -15.44 1.76
C PRO A 7 -20.57 -15.45 3.27
N THR A 8 -20.02 -16.43 3.97
CA THR A 8 -20.06 -16.47 5.43
C THR A 8 -18.76 -15.87 5.96
N PRO A 9 -18.82 -14.82 6.80
CA PRO A 9 -17.62 -14.28 7.43
C PRO A 9 -16.86 -15.37 8.18
N ILE A 10 -15.54 -15.44 7.97
CA ILE A 10 -14.67 -16.34 8.73
C ILE A 10 -14.19 -15.55 9.95
N GLY A 11 -14.88 -15.70 11.08
CA GLY A 11 -14.49 -15.08 12.35
C GLY A 11 -15.08 -13.68 12.59
N ASN A 12 -14.51 -12.98 13.57
CA ASN A 12 -14.92 -11.64 13.98
C ASN A 12 -14.11 -10.57 13.23
N ASP A 13 -14.61 -9.34 13.24
CA ASP A 13 -13.86 -8.17 12.79
C ASP A 13 -12.56 -8.01 13.59
N ILE A 14 -11.45 -7.76 12.88
CA ILE A 14 -10.14 -7.54 13.47
C ILE A 14 -9.76 -6.07 13.23
N GLN A 15 -9.45 -5.35 14.31
CA GLN A 15 -8.89 -4.01 14.19
C GLN A 15 -7.46 -4.13 13.65
N VAL A 16 -7.20 -3.47 12.52
CA VAL A 16 -5.93 -3.62 11.82
C VAL A 16 -4.84 -2.65 12.31
N ASN A 17 -5.24 -1.58 12.99
CA ASN A 17 -4.35 -0.55 13.48
C ASN A 17 -4.16 -0.57 15.00
N THR A 18 -2.95 -0.27 15.50
CA THR A 18 -2.67 -0.02 16.92
C THR A 18 -2.77 1.47 17.26
N THR A 19 -2.52 2.36 16.29
CA THR A 19 -2.74 3.80 16.44
C THR A 19 -4.18 4.18 16.09
N THR A 20 -4.93 4.69 17.06
CA THR A 20 -6.35 5.07 16.91
C THR A 20 -6.61 6.56 17.10
N ALA A 21 -5.58 7.36 17.37
CA ALA A 21 -5.71 8.80 17.50
C ALA A 21 -5.91 9.45 16.12
N ASN A 22 -6.82 10.42 16.04
CA ASN A 22 -7.22 11.09 14.79
C ASN A 22 -7.81 10.12 13.76
N ASP A 23 -7.86 10.55 12.50
CA ASP A 23 -8.47 9.80 11.41
C ASP A 23 -7.51 8.76 10.82
N GLN A 24 -8.05 7.58 10.50
CA GLN A 24 -7.42 6.56 9.67
C GLN A 24 -8.31 6.25 8.47
N LEU A 25 -7.81 6.46 7.25
CA LEU A 25 -8.61 6.45 6.04
C LEU A 25 -7.92 5.69 4.89
N TYR A 26 -8.69 5.42 3.83
CA TYR A 26 -8.19 4.94 2.53
C TYR A 26 -7.35 3.66 2.62
N SER A 27 -7.92 2.62 3.25
CA SER A 27 -7.23 1.34 3.35
C SER A 27 -7.16 0.59 2.02
N SER A 28 -6.09 -0.19 1.85
CA SER A 28 -5.87 -1.10 0.73
C SER A 28 -5.35 -2.44 1.25
N VAL A 29 -5.69 -3.54 0.58
CA VAL A 29 -5.29 -4.89 1.01
C VAL A 29 -4.91 -5.75 -0.18
N THR A 30 -3.91 -6.61 0.00
CA THR A 30 -3.58 -7.66 -0.96
C THR A 30 -3.20 -8.96 -0.25
N ALA A 31 -3.59 -10.09 -0.85
CA ALA A 31 -3.19 -11.41 -0.38
C ALA A 31 -1.76 -11.71 -0.83
N LEU A 32 -0.98 -12.38 0.02
CA LEU A 32 0.40 -12.77 -0.22
C LEU A 32 0.50 -14.25 -0.63
N ALA A 33 1.60 -14.62 -1.27
CA ALA A 33 1.82 -15.98 -1.77
C ALA A 33 1.87 -17.05 -0.67
N ASP A 34 2.16 -16.67 0.58
CA ASP A 34 2.16 -17.56 1.74
C ASP A 34 0.77 -17.73 2.39
N GLY A 35 -0.27 -17.17 1.76
CA GLY A 35 -1.65 -17.17 2.27
C GLY A 35 -1.93 -16.08 3.29
N GLY A 36 -0.92 -15.30 3.71
CA GLY A 36 -1.10 -14.09 4.50
C GLY A 36 -1.68 -12.94 3.68
N PHE A 37 -1.75 -11.77 4.29
CA PHE A 37 -2.16 -10.53 3.62
C PHE A 37 -1.45 -9.33 4.21
N VAL A 38 -1.39 -8.24 3.46
CA VAL A 38 -0.91 -6.94 3.96
C VAL A 38 -2.01 -5.91 3.78
N VAL A 39 -2.22 -5.10 4.81
CA VAL A 39 -3.14 -3.96 4.79
C VAL A 39 -2.30 -2.69 4.87
N THR A 40 -2.62 -1.70 4.06
CA THR A 40 -2.09 -0.33 4.16
C THR A 40 -3.21 0.66 4.40
N TRP A 41 -2.93 1.78 5.04
CA TRP A 41 -3.88 2.86 5.28
C TRP A 41 -3.17 4.21 5.41
N THR A 42 -3.96 5.28 5.38
CA THR A 42 -3.51 6.64 5.65
C THR A 42 -3.84 7.00 7.10
N SER A 43 -2.90 7.62 7.83
CA SER A 43 -3.04 7.97 9.25
C SER A 43 -2.66 9.43 9.49
N LEU A 44 -3.51 10.20 10.17
CA LEU A 44 -3.28 11.62 10.45
C LEU A 44 -2.42 11.83 11.70
N GLY A 45 -1.24 12.42 11.52
CA GLY A 45 -0.37 12.89 12.60
C GLY A 45 0.41 11.79 13.33
N GLN A 46 0.37 10.54 12.84
CA GLN A 46 1.11 9.43 13.43
C GLN A 46 2.64 9.56 13.26
N ASP A 47 3.10 10.29 12.24
CA ASP A 47 4.52 10.60 12.00
C ASP A 47 4.96 11.94 12.59
N GLY A 48 4.06 12.63 13.31
CA GLY A 48 4.31 13.96 13.87
C GLY A 48 4.18 15.11 12.87
N SER A 49 3.71 14.85 11.65
CA SER A 49 3.41 15.86 10.63
C SER A 49 1.94 15.77 10.18
N GLY A 50 1.68 15.83 8.87
CA GLY A 50 0.36 15.67 8.26
C GLY A 50 -0.06 14.21 8.19
N TRP A 51 -0.51 13.80 7.01
CA TRP A 51 -0.91 12.41 6.76
C TRP A 51 0.28 11.53 6.39
N GLY A 52 0.38 10.35 6.98
CA GLY A 52 1.37 9.32 6.63
C GLY A 52 0.73 8.02 6.15
N ILE A 53 1.48 7.19 5.42
CA ILE A 53 1.06 5.86 4.99
C ILE A 53 1.64 4.81 5.91
N TYR A 54 0.78 3.93 6.41
CA TYR A 54 1.14 2.85 7.32
C TYR A 54 0.68 1.51 6.77
N GLY A 55 1.27 0.44 7.29
CA GLY A 55 0.86 -0.91 6.95
C GLY A 55 1.11 -1.92 8.08
N GLN A 56 0.43 -3.05 7.94
CA GLN A 56 0.54 -4.21 8.81
C GLN A 56 0.41 -5.49 7.98
N ARG A 57 1.35 -6.42 8.17
CA ARG A 57 1.32 -7.76 7.58
C ARG A 57 0.60 -8.72 8.53
N TYR A 58 -0.16 -9.64 7.97
CA TYR A 58 -0.87 -10.69 8.68
C TYR A 58 -0.54 -12.06 8.11
N THR A 59 -0.53 -13.05 8.97
CA THR A 59 -0.45 -14.46 8.61
C THR A 59 -1.77 -14.94 8.01
N ALA A 60 -1.77 -16.13 7.39
CA ALA A 60 -2.99 -16.76 6.87
C ALA A 60 -4.07 -17.01 7.96
N ALA A 61 -3.65 -17.09 9.22
CA ALA A 61 -4.55 -17.22 10.37
C ALA A 61 -5.09 -15.87 10.89
N GLY A 62 -4.75 -14.75 10.25
CA GLY A 62 -5.16 -13.41 10.66
C GLY A 62 -4.37 -12.83 11.84
N ALA A 63 -3.30 -13.50 12.29
CA ALA A 63 -2.42 -12.94 13.33
C ALA A 63 -1.42 -11.95 12.72
N ALA A 64 -1.19 -10.81 13.37
CA ALA A 64 -0.20 -9.82 12.95
C ALA A 64 1.21 -10.45 12.88
N SER A 65 1.89 -10.22 11.77
CA SER A 65 3.26 -10.68 11.48
C SER A 65 4.23 -9.52 11.63
N GLY A 66 4.66 -9.25 12.87
CA GLY A 66 5.48 -8.08 13.22
C GLY A 66 4.63 -6.86 13.59
N PRO A 67 5.28 -5.74 13.94
CA PRO A 67 4.57 -4.50 14.28
C PRO A 67 4.03 -3.79 13.04
N GLU A 68 3.20 -2.77 13.28
CA GLU A 68 2.88 -1.79 12.25
C GLU A 68 4.15 -1.09 11.77
N PHE A 69 4.18 -0.72 10.50
CA PHE A 69 5.31 -0.02 9.91
C PHE A 69 4.84 1.17 9.08
N GLN A 70 5.64 2.22 9.08
CA GLN A 70 5.44 3.35 8.17
C GLN A 70 5.97 2.98 6.79
N VAL A 71 5.16 3.24 5.76
CA VAL A 71 5.47 2.88 4.38
C VAL A 71 6.31 3.96 3.69
N ASN A 72 5.95 5.23 3.88
CA ASN A 72 6.68 6.39 3.35
C ASN A 72 7.92 6.69 4.22
N THR A 73 9.00 7.14 3.58
CA THR A 73 10.18 7.66 4.32
C THR A 73 10.09 9.17 4.49
N ALA A 74 9.58 9.88 3.48
CA ALA A 74 9.34 11.32 3.57
C ALA A 74 8.08 11.60 4.43
N THR A 75 8.24 12.42 5.47
CA THR A 75 7.15 12.78 6.42
C THR A 75 6.71 14.23 6.32
N ALA A 76 7.35 15.04 5.47
CA ALA A 76 6.94 16.42 5.31
C ALA A 76 5.59 16.48 4.56
N SER A 77 4.67 17.29 5.06
CA SER A 77 3.34 17.48 4.46
C SER A 77 2.54 16.16 4.42
N ASP A 78 1.78 15.93 3.34
CA ASP A 78 0.78 14.87 3.29
C ASP A 78 1.20 13.75 2.33
N GLN A 79 1.02 12.51 2.81
CA GLN A 79 1.09 11.28 2.05
C GLN A 79 -0.25 10.56 2.15
N LEU A 80 -0.91 10.34 1.01
CA LEU A 80 -2.30 9.93 0.91
C LEU A 80 -2.52 8.82 -0.12
N TYR A 81 -3.66 8.13 -0.01
CA TYR A 81 -4.21 7.25 -1.05
C TYR A 81 -3.30 6.08 -1.43
N SER A 82 -2.92 5.27 -0.44
CA SER A 82 -2.10 4.08 -0.69
C SER A 82 -2.83 3.03 -1.53
N SER A 83 -2.08 2.34 -2.38
CA SER A 83 -2.50 1.13 -3.10
C SER A 83 -1.40 0.08 -2.98
N VAL A 84 -1.78 -1.18 -2.74
CA VAL A 84 -0.82 -2.27 -2.54
C VAL A 84 -1.13 -3.47 -3.46
N THR A 85 -0.10 -4.11 -3.99
CA THR A 85 -0.23 -5.37 -4.74
C THR A 85 0.93 -6.32 -4.45
N ALA A 86 0.63 -7.62 -4.39
CA ALA A 86 1.63 -8.67 -4.28
C ALA A 86 2.37 -8.89 -5.60
N LEU A 87 3.65 -9.23 -5.51
CA LEU A 87 4.54 -9.48 -6.64
C LEU A 87 4.79 -10.98 -6.83
N ALA A 88 5.19 -11.37 -8.04
CA ALA A 88 5.43 -12.78 -8.40
C ALA A 88 6.58 -13.43 -7.62
N ASP A 89 7.51 -12.63 -7.10
CA ASP A 89 8.62 -13.07 -6.24
C ASP A 89 8.21 -13.28 -4.76
N GLY A 90 6.93 -13.09 -4.45
CA GLY A 90 6.37 -13.21 -3.10
C GLY A 90 6.44 -11.93 -2.26
N GLY A 91 7.12 -10.89 -2.75
CA GLY A 91 7.09 -9.55 -2.18
C GLY A 91 5.80 -8.80 -2.46
N PHE A 92 5.79 -7.50 -2.16
CA PHE A 92 4.69 -6.60 -2.50
C PHE A 92 5.23 -5.20 -2.79
N VAL A 93 4.46 -4.40 -3.51
CA VAL A 93 4.74 -2.99 -3.74
C VAL A 93 3.58 -2.15 -3.24
N VAL A 94 3.90 -1.06 -2.56
CA VAL A 94 2.93 -0.05 -2.16
C VAL A 94 3.21 1.21 -2.96
N THR A 95 2.17 1.83 -3.51
CA THR A 95 2.22 3.15 -4.13
C THR A 95 1.32 4.12 -3.39
N TRP A 96 1.67 5.40 -3.38
CA TRP A 96 0.87 6.44 -2.74
C TRP A 96 1.10 7.79 -3.42
N THR A 97 0.26 8.75 -3.06
CA THR A 97 0.40 10.15 -3.45
C THR A 97 1.17 10.90 -2.36
N SER A 98 2.21 11.66 -2.71
CA SER A 98 3.00 12.44 -1.76
C SER A 98 3.13 13.89 -2.22
N PHE A 99 2.99 14.83 -1.30
CA PHE A 99 3.31 16.23 -1.55
C PHE A 99 4.80 16.49 -1.31
N ASP A 100 5.54 16.81 -2.37
CA ASP A 100 7.01 16.96 -2.32
C ASP A 100 7.49 18.41 -2.14
N GLY A 101 6.58 19.32 -1.80
CA GLY A 101 6.84 20.76 -1.70
C GLY A 101 6.73 21.51 -3.03
N SER A 102 6.79 20.81 -4.17
CA SER A 102 6.60 21.38 -5.51
C SER A 102 5.28 20.99 -6.16
N GLY A 103 4.62 19.94 -5.65
CA GLY A 103 3.30 19.47 -6.06
C GLY A 103 3.03 18.04 -5.61
N TRP A 104 1.97 17.44 -6.12
CA TRP A 104 1.65 16.03 -5.86
C TRP A 104 2.38 15.09 -6.84
N GLY A 105 3.11 14.13 -6.29
CA GLY A 105 3.77 13.06 -7.04
C GLY A 105 3.25 11.68 -6.64
N ILE A 106 3.46 10.69 -7.51
CA ILE A 106 3.21 9.29 -7.17
C ILE A 106 4.54 8.66 -6.78
N TYR A 107 4.54 8.03 -5.62
CA TYR A 107 5.70 7.37 -5.02
C TYR A 107 5.39 5.90 -4.78
N GLY A 108 6.44 5.12 -4.61
CA GLY A 108 6.32 3.72 -4.27
C GLY A 108 7.50 3.19 -3.48
N GLN A 109 7.27 2.07 -2.80
CA GLN A 109 8.28 1.29 -2.09
C GLN A 109 7.97 -0.19 -2.30
N ARG A 110 9.00 -0.95 -2.71
CA ARG A 110 8.93 -2.40 -2.80
C ARG A 110 9.34 -3.02 -1.47
N TYR A 111 8.71 -4.14 -1.14
CA TYR A 111 8.96 -4.94 0.04
C TYR A 111 9.21 -6.39 -0.36
N THR A 112 10.09 -7.04 0.41
CA THR A 112 10.34 -8.47 0.35
C THR A 112 9.15 -9.25 0.90
N ALA A 113 9.09 -10.57 0.65
CA ALA A 113 8.05 -11.44 1.20
C ALA A 113 7.93 -11.41 2.73
N ALA A 114 9.05 -11.13 3.42
CA ALA A 114 9.13 -10.99 4.87
C ALA A 114 8.63 -9.62 5.37
N GLY A 115 8.25 -8.70 4.49
CA GLY A 115 7.81 -7.34 4.86
C GLY A 115 8.95 -6.34 5.10
N ALA A 116 10.20 -6.70 4.77
CA ALA A 116 11.31 -5.74 4.82
C ALA A 116 11.36 -4.91 3.52
N ALA A 117 11.58 -3.60 3.63
CA ALA A 117 11.77 -2.73 2.47
C ALA A 117 12.93 -3.22 1.58
N SER A 118 12.68 -3.30 0.28
CA SER A 118 13.65 -3.67 -0.75
C SER A 118 14.04 -2.41 -1.54
N GLY A 119 15.19 -1.83 -1.22
CA GLY A 119 15.62 -0.54 -1.75
C GLY A 119 14.95 0.63 -1.04
N THR A 120 15.02 1.81 -1.65
CA THR A 120 14.45 3.05 -1.12
C THR A 120 13.15 3.41 -1.81
N GLU A 121 12.42 4.35 -1.21
CA GLU A 121 11.29 5.02 -1.83
C GLU A 121 11.71 5.59 -3.20
N PHE A 122 10.84 5.45 -4.20
CA PHE A 122 11.08 5.91 -5.56
C PHE A 122 9.86 6.64 -6.11
N ARG A 123 10.11 7.66 -6.96
CA ARG A 123 9.07 8.37 -7.68
C ARG A 123 8.65 7.55 -8.90
N VAL A 124 7.35 7.29 -9.03
CA VAL A 124 6.76 6.49 -10.11
C VAL A 124 6.53 7.32 -11.37
N ASN A 125 6.09 8.58 -11.24
CA ASN A 125 5.77 9.41 -12.40
C ASN A 125 7.01 10.15 -12.95
N THR A 126 7.25 10.06 -14.26
CA THR A 126 8.36 10.75 -14.95
C THR A 126 7.97 12.09 -15.58
N ALA A 127 6.68 12.44 -15.62
CA ALA A 127 6.17 13.72 -16.09
C ALA A 127 5.52 14.51 -14.94
N THR A 128 6.08 15.69 -14.63
CA THR A 128 5.74 16.54 -13.49
C THR A 128 4.60 17.54 -13.74
N ALA A 129 3.92 17.46 -14.89
CA ALA A 129 2.80 18.35 -15.19
C ALA A 129 1.48 17.77 -14.67
N ASN A 130 0.81 18.57 -13.82
CA ASN A 130 -0.48 18.35 -13.14
C ASN A 130 -0.47 17.37 -11.96
N ASP A 131 -1.42 17.58 -11.04
CA ASP A 131 -1.67 16.73 -9.89
C ASP A 131 -2.05 15.31 -10.31
N GLN A 132 -1.37 14.33 -9.72
CA GLN A 132 -1.65 12.93 -9.93
C GLN A 132 -1.97 12.33 -8.56
N SER A 133 -3.23 11.97 -8.36
CA SER A 133 -3.77 11.44 -7.10
C SER A 133 -4.46 10.10 -7.37
N TYR A 134 -4.60 9.22 -6.37
CA TYR A 134 -5.28 7.93 -6.52
C TYR A 134 -4.57 6.96 -7.48
N SER A 135 -3.29 6.65 -7.21
CA SER A 135 -2.62 5.60 -7.96
C SER A 135 -3.29 4.24 -7.74
N SER A 136 -3.34 3.41 -8.77
CA SER A 136 -3.63 1.98 -8.63
C SER A 136 -2.48 1.18 -9.23
N VAL A 137 -2.08 0.10 -8.54
CA VAL A 137 -0.97 -0.74 -8.94
C VAL A 137 -1.41 -2.19 -9.16
N THR A 138 -0.84 -2.83 -10.19
CA THR A 138 -1.06 -4.25 -10.46
C THR A 138 0.25 -4.92 -10.90
N ALA A 139 0.49 -6.14 -10.45
CA ALA A 139 1.63 -6.93 -10.88
C ALA A 139 1.44 -7.47 -12.30
N LEU A 140 2.53 -7.57 -13.04
CA LEU A 140 2.60 -8.18 -14.36
C LEU A 140 3.16 -9.60 -14.28
N ALA A 141 2.74 -10.44 -15.23
CA ALA A 141 3.20 -11.83 -15.32
C ALA A 141 4.70 -11.97 -15.60
N ASP A 142 5.35 -10.92 -16.10
CA ASP A 142 6.80 -10.86 -16.33
C ASP A 142 7.61 -10.50 -15.07
N GLY A 143 6.94 -10.33 -13.92
CA GLY A 143 7.55 -9.93 -12.66
C GLY A 143 7.62 -8.42 -12.44
N GLY A 144 7.28 -7.60 -13.44
CA GLY A 144 7.12 -6.16 -13.29
C GLY A 144 5.80 -5.76 -12.63
N PHE A 145 5.53 -4.46 -12.59
CA PHE A 145 4.24 -3.92 -12.14
C PHE A 145 3.85 -2.69 -12.96
N VAL A 146 2.56 -2.46 -13.10
CA VAL A 146 1.99 -1.28 -13.74
C VAL A 146 1.36 -0.42 -12.67
N VAL A 147 1.67 0.87 -12.71
CA VAL A 147 1.01 1.89 -11.90
C VAL A 147 0.22 2.79 -12.84
N ILE A 148 -1.06 2.98 -12.53
CA ILE A 148 -1.89 3.98 -13.19
C ILE A 148 -2.07 5.18 -12.27
N SER A 149 -2.12 6.37 -12.85
CA SER A 149 -2.54 7.61 -12.19
C SER A 149 -3.53 8.32 -13.12
N PRO A 150 -4.28 9.35 -12.67
CA PRO A 150 -5.25 10.03 -13.52
C PRO A 150 -4.60 10.43 -14.85
N HIS A 151 -5.16 9.90 -15.94
CA HIS A 151 -4.72 10.10 -17.32
C HIS A 151 -3.38 9.44 -17.75
N ARG A 152 -2.76 8.55 -16.95
CA ARG A 152 -1.44 7.96 -17.28
C ARG A 152 -1.26 6.51 -16.81
N VAL A 153 -0.36 5.80 -17.48
CA VAL A 153 0.10 4.43 -17.17
C VAL A 153 1.63 4.41 -17.19
N VAL A 154 2.25 3.84 -16.17
CA VAL A 154 3.70 3.61 -16.09
C VAL A 154 3.95 2.14 -15.80
N GLN A 155 4.79 1.51 -16.61
CA GLN A 155 5.24 0.13 -16.40
C GLN A 155 6.66 0.15 -15.82
N LEU A 156 6.87 -0.58 -14.73
CA LEU A 156 8.16 -0.73 -14.07
C LEU A 156 8.58 -2.20 -14.09
N GLN A 157 9.86 -2.43 -14.36
CA GLN A 157 10.49 -3.74 -14.31
C GLN A 157 11.24 -3.88 -12.98
N CYS A 158 11.22 -5.09 -12.42
CA CYS A 158 11.89 -5.43 -11.16
C CYS A 158 13.33 -5.91 -11.39
#